data_AF-A0A8J6WI51-F1
#
_entry.id   AF-A0A8J6WI51-F1
#
_cell.length_a   1.000
_cell.length_b   1.000
_cell.length_c   1.000
_cell.angle_alpha   90.00
_cell.angle_beta   90.00
_cell.angle_gamma   90.00
#
_symmetry.space_group_name_H-M   'P 1'
#
loop_
_entity.id
_entity.type
_entity.pdbx_description
1 polymer ?
#
loop_
_entity_poly.entity_id
_entity_poly.type
_entity_poly.pdbx_seq_one_letter_code
_entity_poly.pdbx_strand_id
1 'polypeptide(L)'
;MQNYYPWNTQALVDWLNQELRYRTRPDLEAALKVERHVIKSWLTKSSPAITLTHLRAIAEYRGWTLDQTVSWLGLQPAHVQELINQDSSGVRESLR
;
A
#
# COMPACT_ATOMS: atom_id res chain seq x y z
N MET A 1 -9.14 -5.48 -19.58
CA MET A 1 -10.05 -4.92 -18.56
C MET A 1 -9.30 -4.98 -17.25
N GLN A 2 -8.93 -3.84 -16.64
CA GLN A 2 -8.28 -3.83 -15.33
C GLN A 2 -9.31 -4.38 -14.33
N ASN A 3 -9.06 -5.57 -13.78
CA ASN A 3 -9.89 -6.10 -12.71
C ASN A 3 -9.76 -5.19 -11.51
N TYR A 4 -10.79 -4.38 -11.30
CA TYR A 4 -10.90 -3.54 -10.13
C TYR A 4 -11.30 -4.42 -8.95
N TYR A 5 -10.31 -4.83 -8.15
CA TYR A 5 -10.57 -5.57 -6.91
C TYR A 5 -10.84 -4.56 -5.79
N PRO A 6 -12.08 -4.50 -5.27
CA PRO A 6 -12.36 -3.66 -4.11
C PRO A 6 -11.57 -4.19 -2.92
N TRP A 7 -10.81 -3.30 -2.29
CA TRP A 7 -10.11 -3.55 -1.03
C TRP A 7 -10.51 -2.48 -0.03
N ASN A 8 -10.25 -2.71 1.25
CA ASN A 8 -10.65 -1.87 2.36
C ASN A 8 -9.79 -0.59 2.42
N THR A 9 -10.02 0.32 1.47
CA THR A 9 -9.38 1.63 1.39
C THR A 9 -9.73 2.49 2.60
N GLN A 10 -10.92 2.29 3.19
CA GLN A 10 -11.36 3.00 4.39
C GLN A 10 -10.48 2.68 5.60
N ALA A 11 -10.09 1.40 5.79
CA ALA A 11 -9.17 1.02 6.85
C ALA A 11 -7.81 1.73 6.70
N LEU A 12 -7.30 1.82 5.47
CA LEU A 12 -6.06 2.56 5.20
C LEU A 12 -6.20 4.04 5.55
N VAL A 13 -7.26 4.68 5.09
CA VAL A 13 -7.52 6.11 5.33
C VAL A 13 -7.68 6.41 6.82
N ASP A 14 -8.43 5.57 7.54
CA ASP A 14 -8.65 5.72 8.98
C ASP A 14 -7.33 5.63 9.75
N TRP A 15 -6.52 4.62 9.46
CA TRP A 15 -5.19 4.48 10.05
C TRP A 15 -4.26 5.64 9.72
N LEU A 16 -4.21 6.09 8.45
CA LEU A 16 -3.39 7.24 8.08
C LEU A 16 -3.83 8.51 8.82
N ASN A 17 -5.14 8.74 8.96
CA ASN A 17 -5.65 9.87 9.72
C ASN A 17 -5.29 9.76 11.21
N GLN A 18 -5.32 8.56 11.79
CA GLN A 18 -4.88 8.32 13.16
C GLN A 18 -3.40 8.63 13.33
N GLU A 19 -2.52 8.13 12.45
CA GLU A 19 -1.08 8.44 12.50
C GLU A 19 -0.84 9.95 12.41
N LEU A 20 -1.53 10.63 11.49
CA LEU A 20 -1.40 12.08 11.30
C LEU A 20 -1.91 12.92 12.48
N ARG A 21 -2.58 12.33 13.48
CA ARG A 21 -2.86 13.01 14.76
C ARG A 21 -1.64 13.05 15.68
N TYR A 22 -0.76 12.07 15.57
CA TYR A 22 0.41 11.92 16.44
C TYR A 22 1.72 12.37 15.79
N ARG A 23 1.78 12.35 14.45
CA ARG A 23 2.97 12.75 13.68
C ARG A 23 2.62 13.63 12.49
N THR A 24 3.62 14.32 11.96
CA THR A 24 3.44 15.12 10.74
C THR A 24 3.48 14.25 9.48
N ARG A 25 2.93 14.73 8.36
CA ARG A 25 3.03 14.03 7.07
C ARG A 25 4.47 13.69 6.65
N PRO A 26 5.45 14.62 6.76
CA PRO A 26 6.85 14.32 6.46
C PRO A 26 7.45 13.21 7.33
N ASP A 27 7.07 13.13 8.60
CA ASP A 27 7.51 12.06 9.50
C ASP A 27 6.96 10.70 9.06
N LEU A 28 5.67 10.65 8.71
CA LEU A 28 5.03 9.44 8.19
C LEU A 28 5.61 9.01 6.83
N GLU A 29 5.92 9.96 5.94
CA GLU A 29 6.62 9.74 4.67
C GLU A 29 7.97 9.05 4.91
N ALA A 30 8.77 9.60 5.82
CA ALA A 30 10.10 9.06 6.16
C ALA A 30 9.99 7.67 6.82
N ALA A 31 9.03 7.48 7.73
CA ALA A 31 8.86 6.23 8.45
C ALA A 31 8.37 5.09 7.55
N LEU A 32 7.45 5.38 6.63
CA LEU A 32 6.97 4.38 5.65
C LEU A 32 7.92 4.20 4.47
N LYS A 33 8.88 5.13 4.26
CA LYS A 33 9.72 5.18 3.04
C LYS A 33 8.85 5.24 1.77
N VAL A 34 7.73 5.96 1.85
CA VAL A 34 6.76 6.13 0.75
C VAL A 34 6.70 7.60 0.35
N GLU A 35 6.59 7.85 -0.95
CA GLU A 35 6.54 9.20 -1.47
C GLU A 35 5.28 9.97 -1.03
N ARG A 36 5.43 11.26 -0.78
CA ARG A 36 4.35 12.18 -0.39
C ARG A 36 3.11 12.06 -1.26
N HIS A 37 3.31 12.01 -2.57
CA HIS A 37 2.23 12.01 -3.54
C HIS A 37 1.40 10.71 -3.46
N VAL A 38 2.02 9.61 -3.05
CA VAL A 38 1.35 8.32 -2.81
C VAL A 38 0.49 8.39 -1.56
N ILE A 39 1.04 8.86 -0.43
CA ILE A 39 0.27 9.03 0.82
C ILE A 39 -0.91 10.00 0.61
N LYS A 40 -0.69 11.09 -0.13
CA LYS A 40 -1.77 11.98 -0.55
C LYS A 40 -2.83 11.24 -1.36
N SER A 41 -2.43 10.43 -2.34
CA SER A 41 -3.35 9.63 -3.14
C SER A 41 -4.17 8.65 -2.29
N TRP A 42 -3.57 8.06 -1.25
CA TRP A 42 -4.28 7.16 -0.34
C TRP A 42 -5.38 7.86 0.45
N LEU A 43 -5.15 9.12 0.83
CA LEU A 43 -6.12 9.93 1.57
C LEU A 43 -7.23 10.51 0.70
N THR A 44 -6.96 10.79 -0.59
CA THR A 44 -7.89 11.56 -1.43
C THR A 44 -8.62 10.76 -2.50
N LYS A 45 -8.07 9.63 -2.96
CA LYS A 45 -8.71 8.83 -4.01
C LYS A 45 -9.61 7.78 -3.38
N SER A 46 -10.82 7.61 -3.92
CA SER A 46 -11.72 6.51 -3.56
C SER A 46 -11.10 5.14 -3.81
N SER A 47 -10.17 5.09 -4.77
CA SER A 47 -9.48 3.89 -5.24
C SER A 47 -8.00 4.15 -5.46
N PRO A 48 -7.20 4.27 -4.39
CA PRO A 48 -5.77 4.44 -4.54
C PRO A 48 -5.12 3.18 -5.12
N ALA A 49 -4.05 3.38 -5.88
CA ALA A 49 -3.17 2.29 -6.26
C ALA A 49 -2.34 1.84 -5.04
N ILE A 50 -2.17 0.54 -4.90
CA ILE A 50 -1.31 -0.07 -3.89
C ILE A 50 -0.41 -1.08 -4.58
N THR A 51 0.86 -1.10 -4.23
CA THR A 51 1.87 -2.00 -4.80
C THR A 51 2.35 -2.95 -3.72
N LEU A 52 3.06 -4.02 -4.10
CA LEU A 52 3.67 -4.92 -3.13
C LEU A 52 4.66 -4.19 -2.22
N THR A 53 5.42 -3.23 -2.75
CA THR A 53 6.32 -2.36 -1.98
C THR A 53 5.57 -1.56 -0.91
N HIS A 54 4.41 -1.00 -1.26
CA HIS A 54 3.57 -0.28 -0.28
C HIS A 54 3.06 -1.21 0.83
N LEU A 55 2.63 -2.43 0.49
CA LEU A 55 2.18 -3.41 1.48
C LEU A 55 3.31 -3.81 2.42
N ARG A 56 4.52 -4.03 1.89
CA ARG A 56 5.72 -4.33 2.67
C ARG A 56 6.10 -3.17 3.59
N ALA A 57 6.03 -1.93 3.12
CA ALA A 57 6.30 -0.74 3.93
C ALA A 57 5.34 -0.62 5.11
N ILE A 58 4.03 -0.80 4.87
CA ILE A 58 3.02 -0.77 5.93
C ILE A 58 3.25 -1.92 6.93
N ALA A 59 3.59 -3.12 6.42
CA ALA A 59 3.88 -4.27 7.25
C ALA A 59 5.10 -4.03 8.16
N GLU A 60 6.22 -3.54 7.60
CA GLU A 60 7.43 -3.18 8.35
C GLU A 60 7.12 -2.15 9.44
N TYR A 61 6.41 -1.08 9.08
CA TYR A 61 6.06 -0.01 10.01
C TYR A 61 5.19 -0.48 11.18
N ARG A 62 4.23 -1.38 10.91
CA ARG A 62 3.30 -1.90 11.93
C ARG A 62 3.87 -3.09 12.70
N GLY A 63 5.04 -3.59 12.34
CA GLY A 63 5.58 -4.85 12.88
C GLY A 63 4.72 -6.07 12.50
N TRP A 64 4.08 -6.03 11.34
CA TRP A 64 3.19 -7.05 10.83
C TRP A 64 3.83 -7.87 9.72
N THR A 65 3.28 -9.05 9.47
CA THR A 65 3.57 -9.83 8.26
C THR A 65 2.79 -9.26 7.06
N LEU A 66 3.24 -9.58 5.85
CA LEU A 66 2.52 -9.21 4.63
C LEU A 66 1.08 -9.75 4.63
N ASP A 67 0.88 -10.99 5.09
CA ASP A 67 -0.43 -11.63 5.19
C ASP A 67 -1.39 -10.89 6.13
N GLN A 68 -0.89 -10.42 7.29
CA GLN A 68 -1.67 -9.61 8.21
C GLN A 68 -2.07 -8.27 7.59
N THR A 69 -1.17 -7.61 6.88
CA THR A 69 -1.47 -6.35 6.17
C THR A 69 -2.49 -6.57 5.04
N VAL A 70 -2.34 -7.66 4.27
CA VAL A 70 -3.29 -8.07 3.22
C VAL A 70 -4.67 -8.32 3.78
N SER A 71 -4.75 -9.10 4.87
CA SER A 71 -6.01 -9.43 5.54
C SER A 71 -6.68 -8.19 6.14
N TRP A 72 -5.90 -7.31 6.76
CA TRP A 72 -6.40 -6.04 7.31
C TRP A 72 -6.99 -5.13 6.22
N LEU A 73 -6.32 -5.06 5.07
CA LEU A 73 -6.79 -4.32 3.90
C LEU A 73 -7.89 -5.06 3.11
N GLY A 74 -8.27 -6.27 3.51
CA GLY A 74 -9.26 -7.07 2.78
C GLY A 74 -8.85 -7.34 1.32
N LEU A 75 -7.55 -7.42 1.05
CA LEU A 75 -7.04 -7.70 -0.29
C LEU A 75 -7.29 -9.17 -0.62
N GLN A 76 -7.92 -9.42 -1.77
CA GLN A 76 -8.13 -10.78 -2.23
C GLN A 76 -6.79 -11.44 -2.61
N PRO A 77 -6.62 -12.75 -2.35
CA PRO A 77 -5.38 -13.48 -2.69
C PRO A 77 -4.97 -13.33 -4.16
N ALA A 78 -5.95 -13.32 -5.08
CA ALA A 78 -5.71 -13.13 -6.51
C ALA A 78 -5.03 -11.78 -6.81
N HIS A 79 -5.46 -10.70 -6.14
CA HIS A 79 -4.87 -9.37 -6.31
C HIS A 79 -3.44 -9.34 -5.76
N VAL A 80 -3.18 -9.96 -4.61
CA VAL A 80 -1.82 -10.06 -4.06
C VAL A 80 -0.90 -10.82 -5.01
N GLN A 81 -1.40 -11.89 -5.63
CA GLN A 81 -0.64 -12.65 -6.61
C GLN A 81 -0.33 -11.82 -7.88
N GLU A 82 -1.26 -11.00 -8.35
CA GLU A 82 -0.98 -10.04 -9.41
C GLU A 82 0.08 -9.00 -9.02
N LEU A 83 0.03 -8.47 -7.79
CA LEU A 83 1.05 -7.54 -7.30
C LEU A 83 2.44 -8.18 -7.24
N ILE A 84 2.53 -9.44 -6.82
CA ILE A 84 3.79 -10.23 -6.83
C ILE A 84 4.29 -10.43 -8.26
N ASN A 85 3.40 -10.75 -9.19
CA ASN A 85 3.76 -10.94 -10.59
C ASN A 85 4.22 -9.64 -11.24
N GLN A 86 3.61 -8.50 -10.90
CA GLN A 86 4.01 -7.18 -11.38
C GLN A 86 5.38 -6.75 -10.82
N ASP A 87 5.64 -6.99 -9.52
CA ASP A 87 6.95 -6.76 -8.89
C ASP A 87 8.05 -7.57 -9.60
N SER A 88 7.75 -8.84 -9.93
CA SER A 88 8.67 -9.74 -10.62
C SER A 88 8.87 -9.40 -12.10
N SER A 89 7.88 -8.78 -12.75
CA SER A 89 7.92 -8.42 -14.17
C SER A 89 8.64 -7.10 -14.42
N GLY A 90 8.55 -6.13 -13.51
CA GLY A 90 9.29 -4.87 -13.59
C GLY A 90 10.82 -5.04 -13.58
N VAL A 91 11.31 -6.11 -12.93
CA VAL A 91 12.74 -6.48 -12.94
C VAL A 91 13.20 -6.96 -14.32
N ARG A 92 12.30 -7.51 -15.16
CA ARG A 92 12.67 -8.07 -16.49
C ARG A 92 12.66 -7.02 -17.60
N GLU A 93 11.89 -5.94 -17.47
CA GLU A 93 11.87 -4.85 -18.47
C GLU A 93 13.07 -3.90 -18.38
N SER A 94 13.79 -3.88 -17.26
CA SER A 94 14.99 -3.03 -17.10
C SER A 94 16.30 -3.69 -17.59
N LEU A 95 16.22 -4.88 -18.19
CA LEU A 95 17.37 -5.67 -18.68
C LEU A 95 17.36 -5.84 -20.21
N ARG A 96 16.67 -4.97 -20.94
CA ARG A 96 16.61 -5.02 -22.41
C ARG A 96 17.17 -3.78 -23.06
#